data_AF-A0A0K6GU88-F1
#
_entry.id   AF-A0A0K6GU88-F1
#
_cell.length_a   1.000
_cell.length_b   1.000
_cell.length_c   1.000
_cell.angle_alpha   90.00
_cell.angle_beta   90.00
_cell.angle_gamma   90.00
#
_symmetry.space_group_name_H-M   'P 1'
#
loop_
_entity.id
_entity.type
_entity.pdbx_description
1 polymer ?
#
loop_
_entity_poly.entity_id
_entity_poly.type
_entity_poly.pdbx_seq_one_letter_code
_entity_poly.pdbx_strand_id
1 'polypeptide(L)'
;MGNLIETATWSAGVPYFEADAILTGGPDCPDNIPIQALANRTAFLKKQIDDAVSGALTMMYASKLKTTRTITMTGDGSWVVSFDGSGNVSAAMALAPTGVAAGTYPKVTVDAKGRVTGGAGLAAADIPALDWSKITSGKPTTLAGYGITDLVAVRDSVQSWTRAQRGAVQALTDAATIAVDLSLANNFSVTLAGNRTLGTPTNAAAGQSGIIAVTQDASGSRTLAFGSGWKFAGGTAPALSTTAGAVDYLAYYVESSTRVYVSAVKDVR
;
A
#
# COMPACT_ATOMS: atom_id res chain seq x y z
N MET A 1 -87.68 -46.68 30.66
CA MET A 1 -87.32 -45.85 29.48
C MET A 1 -86.13 -46.54 28.84
N GLY A 2 -86.24 -46.96 27.58
CA GLY A 2 -85.12 -47.54 26.84
C GLY A 2 -84.39 -46.44 26.07
N ASN A 3 -83.07 -46.56 25.93
CA ASN A 3 -82.30 -45.65 25.08
C ASN A 3 -82.31 -46.17 23.64
N LEU A 4 -82.26 -45.25 22.67
CA LEU A 4 -81.97 -45.62 21.29
C LEU A 4 -80.55 -46.17 21.21
N ILE A 5 -80.35 -47.18 20.37
CA ILE A 5 -79.02 -47.73 20.12
C ILE A 5 -78.30 -46.79 19.16
N GLU A 6 -77.25 -46.14 19.65
CA GLU A 6 -76.38 -45.29 18.84
C GLU A 6 -75.29 -46.13 18.17
N THR A 7 -75.19 -46.01 16.85
CA THR A 7 -74.14 -46.63 16.04
C THR A 7 -73.44 -45.56 15.23
N ALA A 8 -72.11 -45.62 15.12
CA ALA A 8 -71.32 -44.66 14.36
C ALA A 8 -71.47 -44.87 12.84
N THR A 9 -72.63 -44.51 12.30
CA THR A 9 -72.98 -44.62 10.88
C THR A 9 -73.50 -43.29 10.33
N TRP A 10 -73.23 -43.04 9.06
CA TRP A 10 -73.73 -41.86 8.34
C TRP A 10 -74.70 -42.28 7.22
N SER A 11 -75.99 -42.23 7.50
CA SER A 11 -77.04 -42.47 6.49
C SER A 11 -77.20 -41.27 5.55
N ALA A 12 -77.54 -41.53 4.29
CA ALA A 12 -77.89 -40.47 3.34
C ALA A 12 -79.27 -39.87 3.70
N GLY A 13 -79.29 -38.57 4.03
CA GLY A 13 -80.52 -37.88 4.48
C GLY A 13 -80.98 -38.23 5.92
N VAL A 14 -81.76 -37.34 6.52
CA VAL A 14 -82.53 -37.63 7.75
C VAL A 14 -83.98 -37.78 7.28
N PRO A 15 -84.62 -38.94 7.48
CA PRO A 15 -86.03 -39.10 7.12
C PRO A 15 -86.89 -38.14 7.97
N TYR A 16 -88.01 -37.68 7.43
CA TYR A 16 -88.97 -36.83 8.12
C TYR A 16 -90.23 -37.64 8.47
N PHE A 17 -91.10 -37.10 9.34
CA PHE A 17 -92.38 -37.73 9.63
C PHE A 17 -93.37 -37.48 8.48
N GLU A 18 -93.87 -38.54 7.86
CA GLU A 18 -94.97 -38.44 6.90
C GLU A 18 -96.23 -37.89 7.57
N ALA A 19 -97.10 -37.20 6.82
CA ALA A 19 -98.22 -36.44 7.37
C ALA A 19 -99.27 -37.28 8.13
N ASP A 20 -99.32 -38.59 7.88
CA ASP A 20 -100.25 -39.56 8.44
C ASP A 20 -99.59 -40.60 9.38
N ALA A 21 -98.35 -40.33 9.82
CA ALA A 21 -97.59 -41.27 10.64
C ALA A 21 -98.27 -41.55 12.01
N ILE A 22 -98.48 -42.83 12.32
CA ILE A 22 -98.99 -43.29 13.62
C ILE A 22 -97.81 -43.49 14.59
N LEU A 23 -97.87 -42.86 15.77
CA LEU A 23 -96.87 -43.02 16.84
C LEU A 23 -97.07 -44.40 17.50
N THR A 24 -96.07 -45.28 17.40
CA THR A 24 -96.21 -46.68 17.83
C THR A 24 -95.34 -47.06 19.02
N GLY A 25 -94.26 -46.31 19.31
CA GLY A 25 -93.42 -46.49 20.48
C GLY A 25 -92.54 -47.76 20.46
N GLY A 26 -91.23 -47.60 20.68
CA GLY A 26 -90.23 -48.67 20.52
C GLY A 26 -89.01 -48.24 19.69
N PRO A 27 -87.87 -48.94 19.79
CA PRO A 27 -86.60 -48.48 19.22
C PRO A 27 -86.60 -48.39 17.68
N ASP A 28 -87.35 -49.26 17.01
CA ASP A 28 -87.39 -49.33 15.53
C ASP A 28 -88.67 -48.72 14.94
N CYS A 29 -89.38 -47.88 15.70
CA CYS A 29 -90.60 -47.24 15.21
C CYS A 29 -90.34 -46.19 14.14
N PRO A 30 -91.34 -45.93 13.27
CA PRO A 30 -91.41 -44.71 12.48
C PRO A 30 -91.14 -43.42 13.29
N ASP A 31 -91.61 -43.33 14.54
CA ASP A 31 -91.40 -42.17 15.40
C ASP A 31 -89.94 -41.94 15.84
N ASN A 32 -89.13 -43.01 15.92
CA ASN A 32 -87.76 -42.93 16.41
C ASN A 32 -86.69 -43.00 15.31
N ILE A 33 -87.04 -43.40 14.08
CA ILE A 33 -86.09 -43.52 12.96
C ILE A 33 -85.38 -42.18 12.64
N PRO A 34 -86.06 -41.02 12.51
CA PRO A 34 -85.38 -39.74 12.29
C PRO A 34 -84.41 -39.36 13.42
N ILE A 35 -84.82 -39.62 14.67
CA ILE A 35 -84.05 -39.31 15.88
C ILE A 35 -82.82 -40.22 15.97
N GLN A 36 -82.99 -41.52 15.69
CA GLN A 36 -81.91 -42.49 15.65
C GLN A 36 -80.90 -42.16 14.54
N ALA A 37 -81.36 -41.74 13.35
CA ALA A 37 -80.48 -41.30 12.28
C ALA A 37 -79.62 -40.08 12.70
N LEU A 38 -80.21 -39.13 13.43
CA LEU A 38 -79.47 -37.98 13.96
C LEU A 38 -78.49 -38.38 15.09
N ALA A 39 -78.90 -39.28 15.98
CA ALA A 39 -78.06 -39.81 17.05
C ALA A 39 -76.84 -40.59 16.49
N ASN A 40 -77.06 -41.44 15.48
CA ASN A 40 -76.02 -42.18 14.78
C ASN A 40 -75.00 -41.26 14.09
N ARG A 41 -75.47 -40.17 13.47
CA ARG A 41 -74.59 -39.14 12.89
C ARG A 41 -73.76 -38.42 13.96
N THR A 42 -74.35 -38.13 15.11
CA THR A 42 -73.64 -37.53 16.24
C THR A 42 -72.56 -38.47 16.77
N ALA A 43 -72.88 -39.76 16.93
CA ALA A 43 -71.94 -40.80 17.32
C ALA A 43 -70.82 -40.98 16.27
N PHE A 44 -71.14 -40.92 14.98
CA PHE A 44 -70.16 -40.95 13.89
C PHE A 44 -69.20 -39.76 13.96
N LEU A 45 -69.71 -38.53 14.07
CA LEU A 45 -68.88 -37.33 14.17
C LEU A 45 -68.02 -37.33 15.44
N LYS A 46 -68.60 -37.72 16.58
CA LYS A 46 -67.84 -37.86 17.84
C LYS A 46 -66.71 -38.88 17.69
N LYS A 47 -66.97 -40.02 17.07
CA LYS A 47 -65.92 -41.01 16.79
C LYS A 47 -64.84 -40.45 15.86
N GLN A 48 -65.21 -39.74 14.79
CA GLN A 48 -64.23 -39.09 13.90
C GLN A 48 -63.35 -38.07 14.66
N ILE A 49 -63.95 -37.29 15.58
CA ILE A 49 -63.23 -36.32 16.42
C ILE A 49 -62.31 -37.04 17.42
N ASP A 50 -62.82 -38.03 18.15
CA ASP A 50 -62.03 -38.78 19.13
C ASP A 50 -60.87 -39.54 18.45
N ASP A 51 -61.11 -40.13 17.27
CA ASP A 51 -60.08 -40.77 16.45
C ASP A 51 -59.06 -39.73 15.91
N ALA A 52 -59.48 -38.50 15.59
CA ALA A 52 -58.57 -37.42 15.16
C ALA A 52 -57.69 -36.90 16.32
N VAL A 53 -58.28 -36.68 17.50
CA VAL A 53 -57.56 -36.21 18.70
C VAL A 53 -56.58 -37.27 19.22
N SER A 54 -56.98 -38.54 19.22
CA SER A 54 -56.10 -39.66 19.60
C SER A 54 -55.07 -40.01 18.52
N GLY A 55 -55.22 -39.49 17.30
CA GLY A 55 -54.31 -39.71 16.18
C GLY A 55 -54.49 -41.05 15.47
N ALA A 56 -55.62 -41.74 15.68
CA ALA A 56 -56.06 -42.94 14.96
C ALA A 56 -56.60 -42.61 13.54
N LEU A 57 -57.17 -41.42 13.34
CA LEU A 57 -57.58 -40.90 12.03
C LEU A 57 -56.44 -40.08 11.41
N THR A 58 -56.05 -40.40 10.17
CA THR A 58 -54.97 -39.69 9.45
C THR A 58 -55.52 -38.44 8.76
N MET A 59 -55.44 -37.28 9.43
CA MET A 59 -55.69 -35.98 8.82
C MET A 59 -54.51 -35.65 7.88
N MET A 60 -54.68 -35.81 6.56
CA MET A 60 -53.59 -35.96 5.57
C MET A 60 -52.52 -34.86 5.57
N TYR A 61 -52.86 -33.61 5.91
CA TYR A 61 -51.90 -32.50 5.97
C TYR A 61 -51.18 -32.39 7.32
N ALA A 62 -51.84 -32.70 8.44
CA ALA A 62 -51.24 -32.66 9.79
C ALA A 62 -50.35 -33.89 10.08
N SER A 63 -50.65 -35.04 9.45
CA SER A 63 -49.93 -36.29 9.72
C SER A 63 -48.48 -36.29 9.21
N LYS A 64 -48.13 -35.39 8.28
CA LYS A 64 -46.78 -35.34 7.68
C LYS A 64 -45.69 -34.87 8.64
N LEU A 65 -46.06 -34.13 9.69
CA LEU A 65 -45.16 -33.64 10.75
C LEU A 65 -45.35 -34.40 12.09
N LYS A 66 -46.22 -35.42 12.15
CA LYS A 66 -46.33 -36.35 13.29
C LYS A 66 -45.01 -37.08 13.56
N THR A 67 -44.25 -37.34 12.49
CA THR A 67 -42.85 -37.77 12.59
C THR A 67 -41.96 -36.55 12.46
N THR A 68 -41.21 -36.24 13.53
CA THR A 68 -40.24 -35.14 13.57
C THR A 68 -39.31 -35.19 12.36
N ARG A 69 -39.11 -34.04 11.73
CA ARG A 69 -38.22 -33.89 10.58
C ARG A 69 -36.92 -33.26 11.02
N THR A 70 -35.79 -33.81 10.58
CA THR A 70 -34.51 -33.12 10.71
C THR A 70 -34.35 -32.17 9.52
N ILE A 71 -34.24 -30.89 9.81
CA ILE A 71 -33.90 -29.86 8.82
C ILE A 71 -32.40 -29.62 8.92
N THR A 72 -31.70 -29.78 7.81
CA THR A 72 -30.24 -29.64 7.72
C THR A 72 -29.87 -28.71 6.58
N MET A 73 -28.84 -27.89 6.76
CA MET A 73 -28.18 -27.16 5.68
C MET A 73 -26.96 -27.93 5.18
N THR A 74 -26.74 -27.92 3.87
CA THR A 74 -25.52 -28.42 3.23
C THR A 74 -24.64 -27.25 2.79
N GLY A 75 -23.32 -27.36 2.89
CA GLY A 75 -22.38 -26.31 2.49
C GLY A 75 -21.30 -26.05 3.54
N ASP A 76 -20.82 -24.81 3.64
CA ASP A 76 -19.69 -24.43 4.51
C ASP A 76 -20.07 -24.20 5.98
N GLY A 77 -21.35 -24.11 6.27
CA GLY A 77 -21.89 -24.03 7.61
C GLY A 77 -22.62 -25.32 7.97
N SER A 78 -22.51 -25.72 9.23
CA SER A 78 -23.38 -26.77 9.78
C SER A 78 -24.52 -26.11 10.54
N TRP A 79 -25.74 -26.50 10.19
CA TRP A 79 -26.96 -26.15 10.91
C TRP A 79 -27.93 -27.31 10.82
N VAL A 80 -28.35 -27.82 11.98
CA VAL A 80 -29.21 -29.01 12.11
C VAL A 80 -30.21 -28.77 13.22
N VAL A 81 -31.50 -28.99 12.93
CA VAL A 81 -32.55 -28.92 13.94
C VAL A 81 -33.63 -29.96 13.68
N SER A 82 -34.29 -30.40 14.75
CA SER A 82 -35.48 -31.25 14.69
C SER A 82 -36.73 -30.39 14.79
N PHE A 83 -37.66 -30.52 13.84
CA PHE A 83 -38.90 -29.76 13.78
C PHE A 83 -40.11 -30.70 13.68
N ASP A 84 -41.08 -30.51 14.57
CA ASP A 84 -42.35 -31.24 14.63
C ASP A 84 -43.59 -30.32 14.63
N GLY A 85 -43.39 -29.00 14.55
CA GLY A 85 -44.47 -28.01 14.56
C GLY A 85 -45.04 -27.68 15.94
N SER A 86 -44.47 -28.21 17.03
CA SER A 86 -44.93 -27.93 18.40
C SER A 86 -44.56 -26.52 18.89
N GLY A 87 -43.58 -25.88 18.24
CA GLY A 87 -43.17 -24.50 18.51
C GLY A 87 -42.00 -24.05 17.65
N ASN A 88 -41.44 -22.89 18.02
CA ASN A 88 -40.24 -22.35 17.37
C ASN A 88 -39.01 -23.17 17.74
N VAL A 89 -38.10 -23.33 16.78
CA VAL A 89 -36.83 -24.04 16.98
C VAL A 89 -35.67 -23.16 16.55
N SER A 90 -34.51 -23.32 17.18
CA SER A 90 -33.29 -22.60 16.83
C SER A 90 -32.06 -23.50 17.04
N ALA A 91 -31.03 -23.25 16.24
CA ALA A 91 -29.70 -23.86 16.40
C ALA A 91 -28.65 -22.85 15.95
N ALA A 92 -27.42 -22.98 16.46
CA ALA A 92 -26.32 -22.13 16.04
C ALA A 92 -25.81 -22.59 14.67
N MET A 93 -25.60 -21.65 13.75
CA MET A 93 -24.86 -21.90 12.52
C MET A 93 -23.39 -21.52 12.75
N ALA A 94 -22.51 -22.52 12.71
CA ALA A 94 -21.07 -22.29 12.81
C ALA A 94 -20.41 -22.44 11.43
N LEU A 95 -19.52 -21.52 11.09
CA LEU A 95 -18.62 -21.65 9.96
C LEU A 95 -17.37 -22.43 10.37
N ALA A 96 -16.84 -23.24 9.46
CA ALA A 96 -15.55 -23.88 9.68
C ALA A 96 -14.44 -22.81 9.87
N PRO A 97 -13.48 -23.02 10.80
CA PRO A 97 -12.34 -22.12 10.96
C PRO A 97 -11.56 -22.00 9.64
N THR A 98 -11.15 -20.79 9.27
CA THR A 98 -10.34 -20.57 8.07
C THR A 98 -8.85 -20.88 8.27
N GLY A 99 -8.45 -21.13 9.52
CA GLY A 99 -7.05 -21.31 9.92
C GLY A 99 -6.29 -20.00 10.16
N VAL A 100 -6.90 -18.85 9.87
CA VAL A 100 -6.29 -17.53 10.10
C VAL A 100 -6.58 -17.06 11.52
N ALA A 101 -5.53 -16.68 12.27
CA ALA A 101 -5.69 -16.11 13.59
C ALA A 101 -6.40 -14.75 13.52
N ALA A 102 -7.32 -14.49 14.45
CA ALA A 102 -8.02 -13.21 14.53
C ALA A 102 -7.03 -12.07 14.73
N GLY A 103 -7.12 -11.04 13.88
CA GLY A 103 -6.20 -9.91 13.90
C GLY A 103 -6.36 -9.03 12.67
N THR A 104 -5.59 -7.94 12.64
CA THR A 104 -5.53 -7.01 11.50
C THR A 104 -4.33 -7.37 10.63
N TYR A 105 -4.56 -7.57 9.33
CA TYR A 105 -3.51 -7.87 8.37
C TYR A 105 -3.51 -6.84 7.25
N PRO A 106 -2.35 -6.29 6.86
CA PRO A 106 -2.26 -5.38 5.73
C PRO A 106 -2.46 -6.09 4.38
N LYS A 107 -2.26 -7.42 4.34
CA LYS A 107 -2.50 -8.26 3.17
C LYS A 107 -3.24 -9.52 3.58
N VAL A 108 -4.24 -9.90 2.80
CA VAL A 108 -5.02 -11.12 3.00
C VAL A 108 -5.05 -11.95 1.72
N THR A 109 -5.06 -13.26 1.88
CA THR A 109 -5.39 -14.22 0.82
C THR A 109 -6.80 -14.71 1.08
N VAL A 110 -7.60 -14.81 0.03
CA VAL A 110 -8.99 -15.29 0.13
C VAL A 110 -9.20 -16.57 -0.66
N ASP A 111 -10.12 -17.41 -0.21
CA ASP A 111 -10.61 -18.55 -1.00
C ASP A 111 -11.58 -18.10 -2.09
N ALA A 112 -12.03 -19.05 -2.92
CA ALA A 112 -13.00 -18.80 -3.99
C ALA A 112 -14.37 -18.26 -3.50
N LYS A 113 -14.62 -18.33 -2.19
CA LYS A 113 -15.84 -17.82 -1.54
C LYS A 113 -15.60 -16.50 -0.81
N GLY A 114 -14.40 -15.93 -0.91
CA GLY A 114 -14.03 -14.66 -0.30
C GLY A 114 -13.65 -14.73 1.17
N ARG A 115 -13.52 -15.93 1.77
CA ARG A 115 -13.08 -16.06 3.17
C ARG A 115 -11.57 -15.92 3.24
N VAL A 116 -11.08 -15.20 4.25
CA VAL A 116 -9.64 -15.01 4.47
C VAL A 116 -8.99 -16.31 4.93
N THR A 117 -8.05 -16.83 4.13
CA THR A 117 -7.31 -18.09 4.36
C THR A 117 -5.82 -17.88 4.64
N GLY A 118 -5.32 -16.65 4.49
CA GLY A 118 -3.97 -16.28 4.90
C GLY A 118 -3.90 -14.79 5.24
N GLY A 119 -3.05 -14.44 6.21
CA GLY A 119 -2.74 -13.06 6.57
C GLY A 119 -1.22 -12.86 6.60
N ALA A 120 -0.73 -11.77 6.01
CA ALA A 120 0.70 -11.48 5.92
C ALA A 120 0.99 -10.00 6.20
N GLY A 121 2.18 -9.72 6.75
CA GLY A 121 2.72 -8.36 6.87
C GLY A 121 3.17 -7.79 5.52
N LEU A 122 3.44 -6.49 5.48
CA LEU A 122 4.12 -5.86 4.35
C LEU A 122 5.60 -6.26 4.33
N ALA A 123 6.09 -6.63 3.16
CA ALA A 123 7.49 -6.91 2.86
C ALA A 123 8.03 -5.85 1.91
N ALA A 124 9.36 -5.75 1.80
CA ALA A 124 10.00 -4.80 0.89
C ALA A 124 9.54 -4.94 -0.57
N ALA A 125 9.26 -6.18 -1.01
CA ALA A 125 8.77 -6.46 -2.35
C ALA A 125 7.32 -5.94 -2.61
N ASP A 126 6.54 -5.66 -1.56
CA ASP A 126 5.21 -5.06 -1.71
C ASP A 126 5.26 -3.56 -1.96
N ILE A 127 6.43 -2.94 -1.82
CA ILE A 127 6.64 -1.52 -2.11
C ILE A 127 7.09 -1.42 -3.57
N PRO A 128 6.20 -1.06 -4.52
CA PRO A 128 6.58 -0.92 -5.92
C PRO A 128 7.58 0.23 -6.10
N ALA A 129 8.20 0.31 -7.27
CA ALA A 129 8.94 1.52 -7.64
C ALA A 129 8.00 2.74 -7.62
N LEU A 130 8.29 3.70 -6.73
CA LEU A 130 7.52 4.92 -6.56
C LEU A 130 8.23 6.09 -7.23
N ASP A 131 7.74 6.50 -8.40
CA ASP A 131 8.14 7.77 -8.99
C ASP A 131 7.75 8.93 -8.07
N TRP A 132 8.55 10.01 -8.07
CA TRP A 132 8.26 11.20 -7.26
C TRP A 132 6.92 11.87 -7.58
N SER A 133 6.30 11.58 -8.73
CA SER A 133 4.94 12.04 -9.07
C SER A 133 3.87 11.36 -8.20
N LYS A 134 4.13 10.16 -7.69
CA LYS A 134 3.22 9.36 -6.86
C LYS A 134 3.36 9.69 -5.36
N ILE A 135 4.44 10.38 -4.97
CA ILE A 135 4.67 10.83 -3.61
C ILE A 135 4.06 12.23 -3.45
N THR A 136 2.83 12.33 -2.92
CA THR A 136 2.06 13.59 -2.86
C THR A 136 2.35 14.44 -1.62
N SER A 137 3.12 13.93 -0.66
CA SER A 137 3.54 14.64 0.56
C SER A 137 4.96 14.21 0.96
N GLY A 138 5.66 15.00 1.76
CA GLY A 138 7.01 14.67 2.23
C GLY A 138 8.10 14.66 1.13
N LYS A 139 7.86 15.37 0.01
CA LYS A 139 8.92 15.56 -1.00
C LYS A 139 10.09 16.34 -0.39
N PRO A 140 11.34 15.92 -0.61
CA PRO A 140 12.50 16.70 -0.21
C PRO A 140 12.46 18.08 -0.86
N THR A 141 12.27 19.12 -0.07
CA THR A 141 12.38 20.52 -0.50
C THR A 141 13.70 21.15 -0.05
N THR A 142 14.45 20.45 0.81
CA THR A 142 15.77 20.87 1.29
C THR A 142 16.70 19.66 1.29
N LEU A 143 18.01 19.91 1.17
CA LEU A 143 19.02 18.85 1.20
C LEU A 143 19.19 18.29 2.62
N ALA A 144 18.92 19.08 3.64
CA ALA A 144 18.98 18.67 5.04
C ALA A 144 17.83 17.69 5.37
N GLY A 145 18.12 16.66 6.17
CA GLY A 145 17.12 15.69 6.65
C GLY A 145 16.78 14.54 5.71
N TYR A 146 17.11 14.65 4.41
CA TYR A 146 16.84 13.60 3.41
C TYR A 146 18.08 12.82 2.96
N GLY A 147 19.24 13.04 3.59
CA GLY A 147 20.47 12.30 3.30
C GLY A 147 21.05 12.56 1.90
N ILE A 148 20.68 13.67 1.25
CA ILE A 148 21.24 14.07 -0.04
C ILE A 148 22.65 14.62 0.21
N THR A 149 23.66 13.79 -0.01
CA THR A 149 25.08 14.11 0.30
C THR A 149 25.82 14.78 -0.85
N ASP A 150 25.29 14.73 -2.08
CA ASP A 150 25.90 15.34 -3.26
C ASP A 150 25.37 16.78 -3.45
N LEU A 151 25.92 17.69 -2.66
CA LEU A 151 25.68 19.13 -2.73
C LEU A 151 26.27 19.68 -4.04
N VAL A 152 25.48 19.70 -5.10
CA VAL A 152 25.77 20.54 -6.28
C VAL A 152 25.45 21.99 -5.88
N ALA A 153 26.40 22.91 -6.11
CA ALA A 153 26.13 24.35 -5.98
C ALA A 153 24.85 24.69 -6.77
N VAL A 154 23.83 25.22 -6.08
CA VAL A 154 22.54 25.46 -6.70
C VAL A 154 22.69 26.62 -7.68
N ARG A 155 22.72 26.29 -8.97
CA ARG A 155 22.72 27.26 -10.07
C ARG A 155 21.45 28.10 -9.98
N ASP A 156 21.57 29.39 -10.30
CA ASP A 156 20.46 30.36 -10.27
C ASP A 156 19.80 30.58 -8.89
N SER A 157 20.57 30.43 -7.80
CA SER A 157 20.13 30.83 -6.46
C SER A 157 21.22 31.59 -5.71
N VAL A 158 20.81 32.54 -4.86
CA VAL A 158 21.72 33.19 -3.92
C VAL A 158 22.06 32.21 -2.80
N GLN A 159 23.33 31.86 -2.67
CA GLN A 159 23.80 30.99 -1.59
C GLN A 159 24.42 31.83 -0.46
N SER A 160 24.00 31.57 0.79
CA SER A 160 24.64 32.13 1.99
C SER A 160 25.37 31.02 2.73
N TRP A 161 26.70 31.14 2.83
CA TRP A 161 27.55 30.15 3.47
C TRP A 161 27.87 30.58 4.90
N THR A 162 27.46 29.79 5.89
CA THR A 162 27.75 30.07 7.32
C THR A 162 29.14 29.57 7.76
N ARG A 163 29.90 29.00 6.83
CA ARG A 163 31.27 28.51 6.99
C ARG A 163 32.07 28.79 5.72
N ALA A 164 33.40 28.84 5.84
CA ALA A 164 34.29 29.08 4.71
C ALA A 164 34.14 27.99 3.64
N GLN A 165 33.95 28.41 2.39
CA GLN A 165 34.10 27.57 1.21
C GLN A 165 35.48 27.86 0.62
N ARG A 166 36.27 26.81 0.38
CA ARG A 166 37.60 26.93 -0.21
C ARG A 166 37.61 26.30 -1.60
N GLY A 167 38.26 26.98 -2.56
CA GLY A 167 38.65 26.33 -3.81
C GLY A 167 39.80 25.35 -3.54
N ALA A 168 39.79 24.19 -4.20
CA ALA A 168 40.93 23.29 -4.19
C ALA A 168 42.16 23.99 -4.81
N VAL A 169 43.35 23.64 -4.31
CA VAL A 169 44.63 24.05 -4.89
C VAL A 169 45.25 22.84 -5.57
N GLN A 170 45.41 22.89 -6.89
CA GLN A 170 46.06 21.84 -7.65
C GLN A 170 47.57 22.09 -7.72
N ALA A 171 48.36 21.15 -7.23
CA ALA A 171 49.81 21.17 -7.43
C ALA A 171 50.12 20.83 -8.89
N LEU A 172 50.78 21.74 -9.60
CA LEU A 172 51.29 21.50 -10.93
C LEU A 172 52.59 20.70 -10.83
N THR A 173 52.80 19.82 -11.80
CA THR A 173 54.05 19.07 -11.90
C THR A 173 55.13 19.99 -12.50
N ASP A 174 56.25 20.13 -11.80
CA ASP A 174 57.42 20.82 -12.34
C ASP A 174 57.99 20.01 -13.53
N ALA A 175 58.13 20.69 -14.67
CA ALA A 175 58.61 20.14 -15.92
C ALA A 175 59.23 21.26 -16.76
N ALA A 176 60.00 20.94 -17.80
CA ALA A 176 60.59 21.97 -18.69
C ALA A 176 59.53 22.96 -19.21
N THR A 177 58.38 22.42 -19.60
CA THR A 177 57.13 23.16 -19.79
C THR A 177 56.09 22.63 -18.82
N ILE A 178 55.68 23.46 -17.88
CA ILE A 178 54.66 23.13 -16.87
C ILE A 178 53.29 23.17 -17.55
N ALA A 179 52.59 22.05 -17.58
CA ALA A 179 51.22 21.99 -18.10
C ALA A 179 50.25 22.64 -17.11
N VAL A 180 49.30 23.44 -17.63
CA VAL A 180 48.27 24.10 -16.83
C VAL A 180 46.89 23.73 -17.37
N ASP A 181 46.23 22.78 -16.72
CA ASP A 181 44.86 22.38 -17.05
C ASP A 181 43.87 23.09 -16.12
N LEU A 182 43.17 24.09 -16.66
CA LEU A 182 42.24 24.91 -15.88
C LEU A 182 40.92 24.20 -15.54
N SER A 183 40.69 22.99 -16.06
CA SER A 183 39.54 22.18 -15.62
C SER A 183 39.73 21.54 -14.24
N LEU A 184 40.98 21.43 -13.76
CA LEU A 184 41.30 20.72 -12.52
C LEU A 184 41.03 21.55 -11.26
N ALA A 185 41.26 22.87 -11.32
CA ALA A 185 41.08 23.77 -10.19
C ALA A 185 41.01 25.24 -10.66
N ASN A 186 40.61 26.13 -9.75
CA ASN A 186 40.80 27.58 -9.92
C ASN A 186 42.13 28.06 -9.32
N ASN A 187 42.67 27.33 -8.34
CA ASN A 187 43.92 27.71 -7.70
C ASN A 187 44.97 26.64 -7.96
N PHE A 188 46.21 27.08 -8.19
CA PHE A 188 47.32 26.19 -8.51
C PHE A 188 48.55 26.55 -7.69
N SER A 189 49.48 25.60 -7.58
CA SER A 189 50.79 25.84 -6.99
C SER A 189 51.88 25.09 -7.76
N VAL A 190 53.09 25.64 -7.80
CA VAL A 190 54.27 24.98 -8.35
C VAL A 190 55.52 25.44 -7.62
N THR A 191 56.45 24.51 -7.37
CA THR A 191 57.82 24.85 -6.93
C THR A 191 58.76 24.61 -8.10
N LEU A 192 59.53 25.63 -8.48
CA LEU A 192 60.43 25.56 -9.62
C LEU A 192 61.72 24.85 -9.22
N ALA A 193 62.03 23.72 -9.88
CA ALA A 193 63.31 23.02 -9.69
C ALA A 193 64.36 23.39 -10.76
N GLY A 194 64.00 24.22 -11.73
CA GLY A 194 64.88 24.67 -12.82
C GLY A 194 64.30 25.91 -13.49
N ASN A 195 64.96 26.41 -14.52
CA ASN A 195 64.36 27.42 -15.39
C ASN A 195 63.26 26.76 -16.22
N ARG A 196 62.01 27.19 -16.03
CA ARG A 196 60.83 26.54 -16.63
C ARG A 196 60.07 27.49 -17.55
N THR A 197 59.17 26.91 -18.34
CA THR A 197 58.11 27.66 -19.03
C THR A 197 56.76 27.27 -18.41
N LEU A 198 55.95 28.25 -18.02
CA LEU A 198 54.55 28.04 -17.73
C LEU A 198 53.80 27.88 -19.06
N GLY A 199 53.37 26.68 -19.39
CA GLY A 199 52.71 26.36 -20.65
C GLY A 199 51.43 27.17 -20.86
N THR A 200 51.01 27.32 -22.12
CA THR A 200 49.70 27.90 -22.43
C THR A 200 48.60 27.05 -21.78
N PRO A 201 47.64 27.65 -21.05
CA PRO A 201 46.58 26.90 -20.39
C PRO A 201 45.73 26.08 -21.37
N THR A 202 45.33 24.88 -20.95
CA THR A 202 44.33 24.05 -21.63
C THR A 202 43.00 24.11 -20.88
N ASN A 203 41.90 23.80 -21.57
CA ASN A 203 40.54 23.77 -21.01
C ASN A 203 40.10 25.11 -20.37
N ALA A 204 40.66 26.22 -20.84
CA ALA A 204 40.36 27.55 -20.33
C ALA A 204 38.91 27.96 -20.68
N ALA A 205 38.12 28.28 -19.66
CA ALA A 205 36.74 28.76 -19.81
C ALA A 205 36.66 30.26 -19.49
N ALA A 206 36.06 31.05 -20.38
CA ALA A 206 35.91 32.50 -20.18
C ALA A 206 35.16 32.79 -18.87
N GLY A 207 35.65 33.77 -18.11
CA GLY A 207 35.12 34.12 -16.79
C GLY A 207 35.75 33.34 -15.62
N GLN A 208 36.50 32.27 -15.89
CA GLN A 208 37.27 31.59 -14.85
C GLN A 208 38.41 32.47 -14.34
N SER A 209 38.65 32.45 -13.03
CA SER A 209 39.73 33.19 -12.40
C SER A 209 40.28 32.45 -11.19
N GLY A 210 41.50 32.82 -10.79
CA GLY A 210 42.12 32.32 -9.58
C GLY A 210 43.58 32.70 -9.47
N ILE A 211 44.33 31.94 -8.67
CA ILE A 211 45.72 32.23 -8.32
C ILE A 211 46.63 31.05 -8.62
N ILE A 212 47.82 31.31 -9.17
CA ILE A 212 48.92 30.34 -9.25
C ILE A 212 50.05 30.80 -8.32
N ALA A 213 50.34 30.00 -7.29
CA ALA A 213 51.50 30.21 -6.42
C ALA A 213 52.76 29.61 -7.07
N VAL A 214 53.77 30.44 -7.32
CA VAL A 214 55.07 30.02 -7.87
C VAL A 214 56.11 30.19 -6.78
N THR A 215 56.72 29.09 -6.36
CA THR A 215 57.72 29.06 -5.29
C THR A 215 59.10 28.73 -5.86
N GLN A 216 60.13 29.46 -5.45
CA GLN A 216 61.53 29.10 -5.73
C GLN A 216 61.92 27.87 -4.91
N ASP A 217 62.77 27.00 -5.48
CA ASP A 217 63.41 25.95 -4.69
C ASP A 217 64.34 26.53 -3.60
N ALA A 218 64.94 25.64 -2.81
CA ALA A 218 65.87 26.01 -1.76
C ALA A 218 67.19 26.65 -2.26
N SER A 219 67.46 26.63 -3.58
CA SER A 219 68.64 27.27 -4.17
C SER A 219 68.32 28.66 -4.74
N GLY A 220 67.10 28.85 -5.25
CA GLY A 220 66.71 30.05 -5.96
C GLY A 220 67.33 30.14 -7.36
N SER A 221 67.33 31.36 -7.90
CA SER A 221 67.83 31.72 -9.24
C SER A 221 67.09 31.06 -10.40
N ARG A 222 65.87 30.56 -10.18
CA ARG A 222 65.02 29.98 -11.22
C ARG A 222 64.24 31.06 -11.94
N THR A 223 64.18 30.99 -13.26
CA THR A 223 63.31 31.85 -14.08
C THR A 223 62.08 31.09 -14.56
N LEU A 224 60.98 31.82 -14.78
CA LEU A 224 59.77 31.31 -15.38
C LEU A 224 59.46 32.11 -16.65
N ALA A 225 59.57 31.45 -17.81
CA ALA A 225 59.04 31.95 -19.06
C ALA A 225 57.54 31.63 -19.16
N PHE A 226 56.82 32.29 -20.07
CA PHE A 226 55.37 32.13 -20.22
C PHE A 226 55.01 31.76 -21.66
N GLY A 227 54.11 30.79 -21.81
CA GLY A 227 53.46 30.46 -23.08
C GLY A 227 52.65 31.63 -23.64
N SER A 228 52.40 31.60 -24.95
CA SER A 228 51.78 32.72 -25.69
C SER A 228 50.35 33.08 -25.25
N GLY A 229 49.64 32.17 -24.56
CA GLY A 229 48.29 32.44 -24.04
C GLY A 229 48.24 33.40 -22.86
N TRP A 230 49.35 33.53 -22.12
CA TRP A 230 49.45 34.45 -20.98
C TRP A 230 49.67 35.89 -21.46
N LYS A 231 48.83 36.81 -20.97
CA LYS A 231 48.83 38.22 -21.36
C LYS A 231 49.13 39.09 -20.15
N PHE A 232 50.07 40.01 -20.30
CA PHE A 232 50.55 40.89 -19.25
C PHE A 232 50.33 42.35 -19.63
N ALA A 233 50.26 43.22 -18.63
CA ALA A 233 50.21 44.67 -18.83
C ALA A 233 51.43 45.13 -19.66
N GLY A 234 51.18 45.97 -20.68
CA GLY A 234 52.24 46.44 -21.58
C GLY A 234 52.90 45.35 -22.44
N GLY A 235 52.33 44.14 -22.49
CA GLY A 235 52.84 43.03 -23.30
C GLY A 235 54.16 42.40 -22.81
N THR A 236 54.65 42.80 -21.64
CA THR A 236 55.92 42.32 -21.09
C THR A 236 55.67 41.42 -19.88
N ALA A 237 56.20 40.19 -19.92
CA ALA A 237 56.09 39.27 -18.79
C ALA A 237 56.89 39.77 -17.59
N PRO A 238 56.36 39.63 -16.36
CA PRO A 238 57.08 40.03 -15.15
C PRO A 238 58.28 39.11 -14.90
N ALA A 239 59.40 39.70 -14.48
CA ALA A 239 60.49 38.95 -13.88
C ALA A 239 60.11 38.56 -12.44
N LEU A 240 60.01 37.25 -12.21
CA LEU A 240 59.72 36.64 -10.91
C LEU A 240 60.89 36.78 -9.94
N SER A 241 60.59 36.72 -8.66
CA SER A 241 61.57 36.73 -7.57
C SER A 241 62.42 35.47 -7.63
N THR A 242 63.73 35.64 -7.44
CA THR A 242 64.72 34.56 -7.58
C THR A 242 65.40 34.17 -6.27
N THR A 243 65.09 34.84 -5.15
CA THR A 243 65.61 34.44 -3.84
C THR A 243 65.11 33.04 -3.50
N ALA A 244 65.97 32.20 -2.92
CA ALA A 244 65.59 30.86 -2.46
C ALA A 244 64.33 30.92 -1.57
N GLY A 245 63.36 30.04 -1.85
CA GLY A 245 62.08 29.98 -1.14
C GLY A 245 61.13 31.17 -1.34
N ALA A 246 61.45 32.16 -2.19
CA ALA A 246 60.53 33.25 -2.50
C ALA A 246 59.26 32.72 -3.18
N VAL A 247 58.11 33.32 -2.83
CA VAL A 247 56.80 32.98 -3.40
C VAL A 247 56.24 34.19 -4.15
N ASP A 248 55.91 33.98 -5.41
CA ASP A 248 55.17 34.93 -6.23
C ASP A 248 53.78 34.37 -6.53
N TYR A 249 52.75 35.22 -6.52
CA TYR A 249 51.40 34.86 -6.90
C TYR A 249 51.03 35.46 -8.26
N LEU A 250 50.54 34.62 -9.15
CA LEU A 250 49.99 35.02 -10.45
C LEU A 250 48.46 34.99 -10.35
N ALA A 251 47.84 36.16 -10.25
CA ALA A 251 46.39 36.28 -10.36
C ALA A 251 46.00 36.26 -11.83
N TYR A 252 45.08 35.37 -12.21
CA TYR A 252 44.67 35.21 -13.60
C TYR A 252 43.17 35.36 -13.79
N TYR A 253 42.79 35.85 -14.97
CA TYR A 253 41.41 35.89 -15.47
C TYR A 253 41.39 35.42 -16.91
N VAL A 254 40.53 34.45 -17.22
CA VAL A 254 40.37 33.90 -18.56
C VAL A 254 39.42 34.78 -19.36
N GLU A 255 39.96 35.51 -20.33
CA GLU A 255 39.16 36.33 -21.27
C GLU A 255 38.53 35.45 -22.35
N SER A 256 39.28 34.43 -22.81
CA SER A 256 38.83 33.44 -23.79
C SER A 256 39.68 32.16 -23.69
N SER A 257 39.34 31.14 -24.48
CA SER A 257 40.06 29.86 -24.50
C SER A 257 41.55 29.95 -24.87
N THR A 258 42.00 31.09 -25.42
CA THR A 258 43.38 31.31 -25.87
C THR A 258 44.04 32.56 -25.26
N ARG A 259 43.33 33.28 -24.38
CA ARG A 259 43.81 34.54 -23.79
C ARG A 259 43.50 34.58 -22.31
N VAL A 260 44.56 34.64 -21.52
CA VAL A 260 44.48 34.71 -20.06
C VAL A 260 45.25 35.93 -19.58
N TYR A 261 44.53 36.91 -19.02
CA TYR A 261 45.14 38.06 -18.36
C TYR A 261 45.80 37.60 -17.06
N VAL A 262 47.01 38.11 -16.79
CA VAL A 262 47.77 37.82 -15.57
C VAL A 262 48.33 39.10 -14.96
N SER A 263 48.23 39.19 -13.64
CA SER A 263 48.98 40.13 -12.80
C SER A 263 49.79 39.37 -11.77
N ALA A 264 51.05 39.78 -11.55
CA ALA A 264 51.96 39.14 -10.61
C ALA A 264 52.15 40.00 -9.35
N VAL A 265 52.00 39.38 -8.19
CA VAL A 265 52.43 39.91 -6.89
C VAL A 265 53.67 39.14 -6.48
N LYS A 266 54.77 39.85 -6.24
CA LYS A 266 56.10 39.26 -6.09
C LYS A 266 56.59 39.29 -4.64
N ASP A 267 57.42 38.31 -4.27
CA ASP A 267 58.11 38.17 -2.97
C ASP A 267 57.15 38.37 -1.79
N VAL A 268 56.07 37.59 -1.75
CA VAL A 268 55.11 37.64 -0.65
C VAL A 268 55.70 36.89 0.55
N ARG A 269 55.84 37.61 1.68
CA ARG A 269 56.47 37.14 2.93
C ARG A 269 55.46 37.05 4.07
#